data_AF-A0A934V7N9-F1
#
_entry.id   AF-A0A934V7N9-F1
#
_cell.length_a   1.000
_cell.length_b   1.000
_cell.length_c   1.000
_cell.angle_alpha   90.00
_cell.angle_beta   90.00
_cell.angle_gamma   90.00
#
_symmetry.space_group_name_H-M   'P 1'
#
loop_
_entity.id
_entity.type
_entity.pdbx_description
1 polymer ?
#
loop_
_entity_poly.entity_id
_entity_poly.type
_entity_poly.pdbx_seq_one_letter_code
_entity_poly.pdbx_strand_id
1 'polypeptide(L)'
;MTITRRVRVLVAGCAGAALLSGGAAPAAAISGGEEATGAYPFMASLQQRADGEHFCGGTLVAPQWILTAKHCLVDGEGERTDPTSITVRLGSNDRTQGGEVRHGERIEASAGGEIYGQDVALLRLDAPVTATPAALPSTELEPGEEVRALGWGSHELPENPGDPWPPLPERLRQLDTSILDPDRCPGLSGEPMADNELCMSSLPGEGKWPQTTRTGDSGGPLLTQVDGEWTVHGTCSRGVPDQHGIFGSVHDSREWILSMIGG
;
A
#
# COMPACT_ATOMS: atom_id res chain seq x y z
N MET A 1 56.46 60.97 -2.75
CA MET A 1 57.37 59.83 -2.56
C MET A 1 57.14 59.37 -1.12
N THR A 2 56.62 58.20 -0.77
CA THR A 2 56.95 56.81 -1.16
C THR A 2 55.82 55.91 -0.60
N ILE A 3 55.02 55.23 -1.45
CA ILE A 3 54.93 53.77 -1.72
C ILE A 3 54.70 52.83 -0.50
N THR A 4 53.57 52.08 -0.58
CA THR A 4 53.25 50.72 -0.03
C THR A 4 53.07 50.55 1.49
N ARG A 5 52.28 49.59 2.01
CA ARG A 5 51.78 48.30 1.49
C ARG A 5 50.50 47.90 2.25
N ARG A 6 49.49 47.38 1.57
CA ARG A 6 48.32 46.74 2.19
C ARG A 6 48.74 45.36 2.69
N VAL A 7 48.44 45.03 3.95
CA VAL A 7 48.44 43.65 4.46
C VAL A 7 47.00 43.30 4.82
N ARG A 8 46.45 42.29 4.13
CA ARG A 8 45.20 41.62 4.48
C ARG A 8 45.54 40.53 5.50
N VAL A 9 44.83 40.51 6.62
CA VAL A 9 44.74 39.32 7.49
C VAL A 9 43.27 38.90 7.55
N LEU A 10 43.05 37.64 7.23
CA LEU A 10 41.76 36.94 7.16
C LEU A 10 41.49 36.20 8.48
N VAL A 11 40.22 36.25 8.92
CA VAL A 11 39.43 35.17 9.58
C VAL A 11 39.91 34.75 10.98
N ALA A 12 39.09 34.71 12.03
CA ALA A 12 37.93 33.83 12.14
C ALA A 12 36.84 34.39 13.06
N GLY A 13 35.62 34.51 12.53
CA GLY A 13 34.41 34.67 13.32
C GLY A 13 33.87 33.30 13.70
N CYS A 14 33.86 32.98 14.99
CA CYS A 14 33.05 31.89 15.52
C CYS A 14 31.61 32.39 15.62
N ALA A 15 30.84 32.28 14.55
CA ALA A 15 29.38 32.34 14.63
C ALA A 15 28.90 30.94 15.03
N GLY A 16 28.49 30.79 16.28
CA GLY A 16 27.82 29.58 16.75
C GLY A 16 26.49 29.41 16.01
N ALA A 17 26.41 28.39 15.17
CA ALA A 17 25.15 27.94 14.62
C ALA A 17 24.41 27.17 15.71
N ALA A 18 23.26 27.70 16.14
CA ALA A 18 22.29 26.96 16.92
C ALA A 18 21.76 25.80 16.04
N LEU A 19 22.07 24.57 16.44
CA LEU A 19 21.46 23.38 15.87
C LEU A 19 20.01 23.33 16.37
N LEU A 20 19.08 23.78 15.53
CA LEU A 20 17.69 23.35 15.59
C LEU A 20 17.68 21.88 15.15
N SER A 21 17.77 20.96 16.10
CA SER A 21 17.44 19.56 15.87
C SER A 21 15.94 19.48 15.58
N GLY A 22 15.61 19.46 14.29
CA GLY A 22 14.27 19.20 13.75
C GLY A 22 13.72 17.86 14.23
N GLY A 23 12.40 17.77 14.24
CA GLY A 23 11.61 16.76 14.91
C GLY A 23 11.93 15.32 14.51
N ALA A 24 11.56 14.40 15.42
CA ALA A 24 11.50 12.98 15.13
C ALA A 24 10.67 12.76 13.85
N ALA A 25 11.30 12.17 12.84
CA ALA A 25 10.60 11.73 11.64
C ALA A 25 9.58 10.64 12.05
N PRO A 26 8.29 10.80 11.70
CA PRO A 26 7.27 9.87 12.14
C PRO A 26 7.53 8.48 11.55
N ALA A 27 7.38 7.47 12.40
CA ALA A 27 7.11 6.09 12.01
C ALA A 27 6.00 6.03 10.97
N ALA A 28 6.05 5.17 9.93
CA ALA A 28 5.00 5.08 8.90
C ALA A 28 4.81 3.69 8.24
N ALA A 29 3.55 3.32 7.94
CA ALA A 29 3.15 2.06 7.23
C ALA A 29 3.00 2.32 5.76
N ILE A 30 3.08 1.27 4.93
CA ILE A 30 4.07 1.33 3.87
C ILE A 30 5.41 1.72 4.53
N SER A 31 6.37 0.80 4.63
CA SER A 31 7.59 1.07 5.41
C SER A 31 8.17 2.42 5.02
N GLY A 32 8.43 3.31 5.98
CA GLY A 32 8.99 4.63 5.71
C GLY A 32 8.15 5.60 4.86
N GLY A 33 6.86 5.32 4.60
CA GLY A 33 5.93 6.26 3.96
C GLY A 33 5.53 7.43 4.85
N GLU A 34 4.37 8.04 4.60
CA GLU A 34 3.85 9.13 5.44
C GLU A 34 2.40 8.90 5.86
N GLU A 35 1.92 9.63 6.88
CA GLU A 35 0.50 9.60 7.22
C GLU A 35 -0.36 10.13 6.08
N ALA A 36 -1.42 9.42 5.75
CA ALA A 36 -2.36 9.76 4.70
C ALA A 36 -3.05 11.10 4.98
N THR A 37 -2.78 12.10 4.14
CA THR A 37 -3.34 13.45 4.26
C THR A 37 -4.63 13.64 3.46
N GLY A 38 -4.82 12.84 2.41
CA GLY A 38 -6.03 12.84 1.58
C GLY A 38 -7.18 12.04 2.19
N ALA A 39 -8.39 12.21 1.64
CA ALA A 39 -9.52 11.35 1.96
C ALA A 39 -9.58 10.17 0.98
N TYR A 40 -9.63 8.95 1.50
CA TYR A 40 -9.66 7.71 0.70
C TYR A 40 -10.92 6.90 1.05
N PRO A 41 -12.11 7.31 0.58
CA PRO A 41 -13.37 6.68 0.99
C PRO A 41 -13.44 5.20 0.61
N PHE A 42 -12.78 4.81 -0.48
CA PHE A 42 -12.69 3.43 -0.95
C PHE A 42 -11.70 2.56 -0.18
N MET A 43 -10.78 3.13 0.61
CA MET A 43 -9.78 2.33 1.33
C MET A 43 -10.47 1.52 2.42
N ALA A 44 -10.27 0.20 2.39
CA ALA A 44 -10.90 -0.74 3.28
C ALA A 44 -9.85 -1.48 4.13
N SER A 45 -10.13 -1.56 5.43
CA SER A 45 -9.42 -2.44 6.36
C SER A 45 -10.23 -3.72 6.54
N LEU A 46 -9.68 -4.86 6.16
CA LEU A 46 -10.23 -6.18 6.46
C LEU A 46 -9.72 -6.64 7.84
N GLN A 47 -10.65 -7.03 8.69
CA GLN A 47 -10.41 -7.37 10.09
C GLN A 47 -11.04 -8.70 10.44
N GLN A 48 -10.37 -9.46 11.30
CA GLN A 48 -10.97 -10.63 11.92
C GLN A 48 -12.10 -10.17 12.84
N ARG A 49 -13.29 -10.74 12.69
CA ARG A 49 -14.46 -10.34 13.49
C ARG A 49 -14.33 -10.74 14.96
N ALA A 50 -13.53 -11.76 15.26
CA ALA A 50 -13.40 -12.30 16.61
C ALA A 50 -12.73 -11.30 17.58
N ASP A 51 -11.75 -10.54 17.10
CA ASP A 51 -10.89 -9.68 17.92
C ASP A 51 -10.69 -8.27 17.32
N GLY A 52 -11.12 -8.03 16.08
CA GLY A 52 -10.95 -6.76 15.38
C GLY A 52 -9.54 -6.60 14.79
N GLU A 53 -8.72 -7.64 14.78
CA GLU A 53 -7.35 -7.59 14.27
C GLU A 53 -7.36 -7.36 12.75
N HIS A 54 -6.63 -6.33 12.32
CA HIS A 54 -6.43 -6.03 10.91
C HIS A 54 -5.46 -7.03 10.30
N PHE A 55 -5.84 -7.63 9.17
CA PHE A 55 -4.98 -8.61 8.48
C PHE A 55 -4.66 -8.24 7.02
N CYS A 56 -5.55 -7.50 6.34
CA CYS A 56 -5.34 -7.05 4.97
C CYS A 56 -6.03 -5.72 4.69
N GLY A 57 -5.55 -5.03 3.67
CA GLY A 57 -6.24 -3.93 2.99
C GLY A 57 -7.22 -4.42 1.91
N GLY A 58 -7.94 -3.46 1.35
CA GLY A 58 -8.84 -3.65 0.22
C GLY A 58 -9.30 -2.32 -0.35
N THR A 59 -9.99 -2.39 -1.48
CA THR A 59 -10.50 -1.23 -2.21
C THR A 59 -11.96 -1.43 -2.57
N LEU A 60 -12.83 -0.50 -2.18
CA LEU A 60 -14.20 -0.46 -2.66
C LEU A 60 -14.21 -0.15 -4.16
N VAL A 61 -14.72 -1.07 -4.98
CA VAL A 61 -14.81 -0.92 -6.45
C VAL A 61 -16.25 -0.87 -6.97
N ALA A 62 -17.20 -1.25 -6.11
CA ALA A 62 -18.64 -1.02 -6.29
C ALA A 62 -19.31 -0.98 -4.91
N PRO A 63 -20.57 -0.50 -4.76
CA PRO A 63 -21.18 -0.22 -3.45
C PRO A 63 -21.18 -1.37 -2.44
N GLN A 64 -21.05 -2.63 -2.89
CA GLN A 64 -21.05 -3.82 -2.03
C GLN A 64 -19.84 -4.73 -2.30
N TRP A 65 -18.82 -4.25 -3.01
CA TRP A 65 -17.71 -5.09 -3.47
C TRP A 65 -16.36 -4.47 -3.12
N ILE A 66 -15.59 -5.22 -2.33
CA ILE A 66 -14.20 -4.90 -1.98
C ILE A 66 -13.28 -5.78 -2.83
N LEU A 67 -12.42 -5.13 -3.60
CA LEU A 67 -11.27 -5.72 -4.27
C LEU A 67 -10.12 -5.88 -3.27
N THR A 68 -9.51 -7.05 -3.21
CA THR A 68 -8.37 -7.35 -2.31
C THR A 68 -7.49 -8.42 -2.94
N ALA A 69 -6.41 -8.80 -2.25
CA ALA A 69 -5.56 -9.89 -2.69
C ALA A 69 -6.23 -11.24 -2.40
N LYS A 70 -6.00 -12.22 -3.27
CA LYS A 70 -6.57 -13.57 -3.12
C LYS A 70 -6.04 -14.27 -1.89
N HIS A 71 -4.75 -14.14 -1.60
CA HIS A 71 -4.14 -14.78 -0.42
C HIS A 71 -4.70 -14.25 0.92
N CYS A 72 -5.38 -13.10 0.92
CA CYS A 72 -6.08 -12.60 2.11
C CYS A 72 -7.34 -13.40 2.43
N LEU A 73 -7.93 -14.06 1.43
CA LEU A 73 -9.26 -14.69 1.52
C LEU A 73 -9.23 -16.20 1.26
N VAL A 74 -8.17 -16.69 0.62
CA VAL A 74 -7.98 -18.07 0.19
C VAL A 74 -6.59 -18.52 0.63
N ASP A 75 -6.50 -19.65 1.32
CA ASP A 75 -5.21 -20.20 1.74
C ASP A 75 -4.48 -20.93 0.60
N GLY A 76 -3.27 -21.42 0.89
CA GLY A 76 -2.43 -22.12 -0.08
C GLY A 76 -2.98 -23.47 -0.55
N GLU A 77 -4.01 -24.00 0.11
CA GLU A 77 -4.68 -25.25 -0.26
C GLU A 77 -5.92 -24.97 -1.13
N GLY A 78 -6.28 -23.69 -1.31
CA GLY A 78 -7.42 -23.24 -2.09
C GLY A 78 -8.70 -23.13 -1.28
N GLU A 79 -8.63 -23.31 0.04
CA GLU A 79 -9.79 -23.20 0.93
C GLU A 79 -10.10 -21.72 1.20
N ARG A 80 -11.39 -21.38 1.13
CA ARG A 80 -11.85 -20.01 1.37
C ARG A 80 -12.10 -19.80 2.86
N THR A 81 -11.65 -18.66 3.36
CA THR A 81 -12.05 -18.16 4.68
C THR A 81 -13.58 -18.02 4.74
N ASP A 82 -14.19 -18.26 5.91
CA ASP A 82 -15.61 -17.94 6.10
C ASP A 82 -15.83 -16.42 5.95
N PRO A 83 -16.56 -15.95 4.92
CA PRO A 83 -16.76 -14.51 4.72
C PRO A 83 -17.38 -13.81 5.93
N THR A 84 -18.23 -14.50 6.70
CA THR A 84 -18.93 -13.92 7.85
C THR A 84 -18.02 -13.65 9.06
N SER A 85 -16.82 -14.24 9.04
CA SER A 85 -15.74 -13.99 9.99
C SER A 85 -14.94 -12.71 9.68
N ILE A 86 -15.22 -12.05 8.56
CA ILE A 86 -14.52 -10.84 8.12
C ILE A 86 -15.38 -9.61 8.40
N THR A 87 -14.79 -8.62 9.08
CA THR A 87 -15.33 -7.27 9.23
C THR A 87 -14.56 -6.33 8.33
N VAL A 88 -15.27 -5.46 7.62
CA VAL A 88 -14.68 -4.44 6.74
C VAL A 88 -15.02 -3.06 7.29
N ARG A 89 -13.99 -2.25 7.56
CA ARG A 89 -14.12 -0.82 7.86
C ARG A 89 -13.58 0.00 6.70
N LEU A 90 -14.35 0.99 6.24
CA LEU A 90 -13.97 1.91 5.15
C LEU A 90 -14.60 3.29 5.35
N GLY A 91 -14.23 4.26 4.51
CA GLY A 91 -14.69 5.64 4.67
C GLY A 91 -14.01 6.40 5.82
N SER A 92 -12.90 5.88 6.33
CA SER A 92 -12.07 6.49 7.37
C SER A 92 -10.61 6.16 7.11
N ASN A 93 -9.72 7.15 7.30
CA ASN A 93 -8.28 6.89 7.34
C ASN A 93 -7.86 6.24 8.67
N ASP A 94 -8.78 6.03 9.60
CA ASP A 94 -8.52 5.33 10.86
C ASP A 94 -9.13 3.92 10.81
N ARG A 95 -8.30 2.88 10.89
CA ARG A 95 -8.79 1.48 10.85
C ARG A 95 -9.55 1.08 12.11
N THR A 96 -9.45 1.84 13.20
CA THR A 96 -10.04 1.49 14.48
C THR A 96 -11.39 2.19 14.75
N GLN A 97 -11.64 3.32 14.09
CA GLN A 97 -12.82 4.16 14.36
C GLN A 97 -13.29 4.96 13.13
N GLY A 98 -14.52 5.46 13.21
CA GLY A 98 -15.16 6.21 12.13
C GLY A 98 -15.52 5.36 10.92
N GLY A 99 -16.01 6.01 9.86
CA GLY A 99 -16.41 5.36 8.62
C GLY A 99 -17.62 4.44 8.76
N GLU A 100 -17.77 3.54 7.80
CA GLU A 100 -18.79 2.51 7.77
C GLU A 100 -18.18 1.14 8.12
N VAL A 101 -18.98 0.28 8.75
CA VAL A 101 -18.62 -1.10 9.04
C VAL A 101 -19.62 -2.03 8.36
N ARG A 102 -19.10 -3.05 7.67
CA ARG A 102 -19.86 -4.13 7.02
C ARG A 102 -19.21 -5.47 7.32
N HIS A 103 -19.92 -6.55 7.01
CA HIS A 103 -19.41 -7.91 7.14
C HIS A 103 -19.32 -8.58 5.78
N GLY A 104 -18.44 -9.57 5.65
CA GLY A 104 -18.38 -10.38 4.45
C GLY A 104 -19.62 -11.27 4.30
N GLU A 105 -20.12 -11.36 3.07
CA GLU A 105 -21.23 -12.24 2.67
C GLU A 105 -20.72 -13.37 1.76
N ARG A 106 -19.85 -13.05 0.80
CA ARG A 106 -19.40 -13.98 -0.24
C ARG A 106 -18.00 -13.62 -0.72
N ILE A 107 -17.19 -14.62 -1.02
CA ILE A 107 -15.85 -14.48 -1.59
C ILE A 107 -15.86 -15.00 -3.02
N GLU A 108 -15.35 -14.19 -3.94
CA GLU A 108 -15.02 -14.57 -5.31
C GLU A 108 -13.52 -14.42 -5.51
N ALA A 109 -12.86 -15.46 -5.97
CA ALA A 109 -11.43 -15.43 -6.24
C ALA A 109 -11.18 -15.72 -7.71
N SER A 110 -10.17 -15.07 -8.28
CA SER A 110 -9.68 -15.38 -9.63
C SER A 110 -9.37 -16.89 -9.73
N ALA A 111 -9.66 -17.47 -10.90
CA ALA A 111 -9.30 -18.87 -11.19
C ALA A 111 -7.78 -19.08 -11.14
N GLY A 112 -7.32 -20.33 -11.01
CA GLY A 112 -5.90 -20.67 -10.87
C GLY A 112 -5.52 -21.01 -9.43
N GLY A 113 -4.67 -22.01 -9.21
CA GLY A 113 -4.23 -22.41 -7.86
C GLY A 113 -2.99 -21.65 -7.37
N GLU A 114 -2.34 -20.89 -8.25
CA GLU A 114 -1.10 -20.19 -7.95
C GLU A 114 -1.41 -18.82 -7.34
N ILE A 115 -0.71 -18.47 -6.26
CA ILE A 115 -0.72 -17.11 -5.68
C ILE A 115 0.04 -16.14 -6.61
N TYR A 116 0.97 -16.66 -7.42
CA TYR A 116 1.74 -15.87 -8.38
C TYR A 116 0.92 -15.54 -9.63
N GLY A 117 0.98 -14.27 -10.04
CA GLY A 117 0.36 -13.81 -11.28
C GLY A 117 -1.15 -13.67 -11.29
N GLN A 118 -1.89 -14.03 -10.24
CA GLN A 118 -3.36 -13.86 -10.19
C GLN A 118 -3.87 -13.58 -8.76
N ASP A 119 -3.13 -12.78 -8.00
CA ASP A 119 -3.44 -12.48 -6.59
C ASP A 119 -4.54 -11.41 -6.42
N VAL A 120 -5.72 -11.71 -6.96
CA VAL A 120 -6.89 -10.81 -6.97
C VAL A 120 -8.14 -11.58 -6.53
N ALA A 121 -8.88 -11.00 -5.60
CA ALA A 121 -10.16 -11.50 -5.13
C ALA A 121 -11.15 -10.37 -4.82
N LEU A 122 -12.42 -10.73 -4.73
CA LEU A 122 -13.52 -9.86 -4.39
C LEU A 122 -14.22 -10.41 -3.13
N LEU A 123 -14.46 -9.52 -2.18
CA LEU A 123 -15.33 -9.75 -1.03
C LEU A 123 -16.62 -8.96 -1.23
N ARG A 124 -17.75 -9.66 -1.34
CA ARG A 124 -19.08 -9.06 -1.29
C ARG A 124 -19.43 -8.75 0.16
N LEU A 125 -19.87 -7.54 0.43
CA LEU A 125 -20.35 -7.08 1.74
C LEU A 125 -21.79 -7.54 1.98
N ASP A 126 -22.24 -7.62 3.23
CA ASP A 126 -23.61 -7.96 3.63
C ASP A 126 -24.65 -6.89 3.26
N ALA A 127 -24.23 -5.65 3.08
CA ALA A 127 -25.06 -4.54 2.62
C ALA A 127 -24.20 -3.49 1.90
N PRO A 128 -24.78 -2.72 0.96
CA PRO A 128 -24.05 -1.65 0.29
C PRO A 128 -23.62 -0.55 1.28
N VAL A 129 -22.55 0.15 0.92
CA VAL A 129 -22.03 1.32 1.62
C VAL A 129 -22.32 2.61 0.86
N THR A 130 -22.15 3.74 1.54
CA THR A 130 -22.29 5.09 0.98
C THR A 130 -20.96 5.70 0.54
N ALA A 131 -19.83 5.13 0.98
CA ALA A 131 -18.50 5.52 0.54
C ALA A 131 -18.33 5.44 -0.98
N THR A 132 -17.58 6.37 -1.55
CA THR A 132 -17.32 6.44 -3.00
C THR A 132 -16.30 5.36 -3.41
N PRO A 133 -16.64 4.48 -4.37
CA PRO A 133 -15.70 3.50 -4.91
C PRO A 133 -14.57 4.15 -5.73
N ALA A 134 -13.43 3.47 -5.84
CA ALA A 134 -12.41 3.78 -6.83
C ALA A 134 -12.81 3.26 -8.21
N ALA A 135 -12.36 3.93 -9.27
CA ALA A 135 -12.55 3.47 -10.64
C ALA A 135 -11.70 2.23 -10.93
N LEU A 136 -12.20 1.37 -11.81
CA LEU A 136 -11.41 0.29 -12.41
C LEU A 136 -10.64 0.82 -13.62
N PRO A 137 -9.41 0.33 -13.86
CA PRO A 137 -8.55 0.84 -14.91
C PRO A 137 -9.11 0.44 -16.28
N SER A 138 -8.90 1.28 -17.29
CA SER A 138 -9.21 0.98 -18.70
C SER A 138 -7.96 0.83 -19.56
N THR A 139 -6.80 1.13 -19.00
CA THR A 139 -5.47 1.04 -19.60
C THR A 139 -4.51 0.40 -18.62
N GLU A 140 -3.48 -0.26 -19.15
CA GLU A 140 -2.35 -0.73 -18.36
C GLU A 140 -1.51 0.45 -17.88
N LEU A 141 -0.76 0.22 -16.80
CA LEU A 141 0.27 1.16 -16.37
C LEU A 141 1.58 0.86 -17.10
N GLU A 142 2.24 1.92 -17.53
CA GLU A 142 3.53 1.88 -18.18
C GLU A 142 4.68 2.17 -17.19
N PRO A 143 5.88 1.63 -17.42
CA PRO A 143 7.06 1.96 -16.63
C PRO A 143 7.30 3.47 -16.52
N GLY A 144 7.50 3.94 -15.29
CA GLY A 144 7.73 5.35 -14.97
C GLY A 144 6.47 6.15 -14.64
N GLU A 145 5.26 5.60 -14.84
CA GLU A 145 4.04 6.26 -14.37
C GLU A 145 4.01 6.39 -12.85
N GLU A 146 3.58 7.55 -12.36
CA GLU A 146 3.49 7.86 -10.94
C GLU A 146 2.30 7.15 -10.31
N VAL A 147 2.53 6.51 -9.17
CA VAL A 147 1.53 5.72 -8.45
C VAL A 147 1.60 5.97 -6.96
N ARG A 148 0.46 5.77 -6.29
CA ARG A 148 0.34 5.83 -4.83
C ARG A 148 -0.07 4.47 -4.27
N ALA A 149 0.66 3.96 -3.31
CA ALA A 149 0.24 2.83 -2.48
C ALA A 149 -0.36 3.32 -1.16
N LEU A 150 -1.36 2.60 -0.65
CA LEU A 150 -2.00 2.87 0.64
C LEU A 150 -2.03 1.62 1.52
N GLY A 151 -1.87 1.80 2.84
CA GLY A 151 -1.99 0.67 3.76
C GLY A 151 -1.83 0.98 5.24
N TRP A 152 -2.10 -0.05 6.05
CA TRP A 152 -1.92 -0.07 7.51
C TRP A 152 -0.96 -1.19 7.93
N GLY A 153 -0.10 -1.65 7.02
CA GLY A 153 0.84 -2.72 7.27
C GLY A 153 1.99 -2.34 8.19
N SER A 154 2.98 -3.22 8.23
CA SER A 154 4.20 -3.05 9.00
C SER A 154 4.99 -1.88 8.45
N HIS A 155 5.60 -1.16 9.37
CA HIS A 155 5.75 0.28 9.19
C HIS A 155 7.12 0.76 9.64
N GLU A 156 7.54 0.22 10.78
CA GLU A 156 8.90 0.28 11.25
C GLU A 156 9.38 -1.12 11.61
N LEU A 157 10.70 -1.27 11.65
CA LEU A 157 11.31 -2.41 12.32
C LEU A 157 11.40 -2.17 13.82
N PRO A 158 11.51 -3.26 14.61
CA PRO A 158 11.95 -3.12 15.99
C PRO A 158 13.28 -2.35 16.08
N GLU A 159 13.43 -1.51 17.12
CA GLU A 159 14.63 -0.68 17.30
C GLU A 159 15.91 -1.51 17.46
N ASN A 160 15.83 -2.64 18.18
CA ASN A 160 16.94 -3.56 18.37
C ASN A 160 16.60 -4.98 17.91
N PRO A 161 17.61 -5.79 17.52
CA PRO A 161 17.41 -7.21 17.22
C PRO A 161 16.76 -7.95 18.40
N GLY A 162 15.60 -8.56 18.15
CA GLY A 162 14.84 -9.32 19.15
C GLY A 162 13.74 -8.52 19.86
N ASP A 163 13.64 -7.21 19.64
CA ASP A 163 12.52 -6.42 20.11
C ASP A 163 11.22 -6.84 19.39
N PRO A 164 10.05 -6.69 20.03
CA PRO A 164 8.77 -6.95 19.38
C PRO A 164 8.55 -5.99 18.21
N TRP A 165 7.84 -6.47 17.19
CA TRP A 165 7.42 -5.62 16.08
C TRP A 165 6.53 -4.48 16.58
N PRO A 166 6.74 -3.23 16.09
CA PRO A 166 5.83 -2.14 16.35
C PRO A 166 4.40 -2.51 15.94
N PRO A 167 3.37 -2.05 16.67
CA PRO A 167 1.99 -2.30 16.29
C PRO A 167 1.69 -1.69 14.91
N LEU A 168 0.78 -2.29 14.17
CA LEU A 168 0.26 -1.72 12.92
C LEU A 168 -0.35 -0.34 13.20
N PRO A 169 -0.09 0.70 12.38
CA PRO A 169 -0.61 2.03 12.68
C PRO A 169 -2.14 2.06 12.59
N GLU A 170 -2.75 2.91 13.40
CA GLU A 170 -4.20 3.15 13.36
C GLU A 170 -4.57 4.06 12.18
N ARG A 171 -3.72 5.07 11.93
CA ARG A 171 -3.85 6.03 10.84
C ARG A 171 -3.28 5.45 9.55
N LEU A 172 -4.03 5.60 8.47
CA LEU A 172 -3.70 5.17 7.12
C LEU A 172 -2.44 5.88 6.69
N ARG A 173 -1.69 5.20 5.83
CA ARG A 173 -0.43 5.69 5.32
C ARG A 173 -0.38 5.61 3.82
N GLN A 174 0.49 6.41 3.23
CA GLN A 174 0.66 6.54 1.80
C GLN A 174 2.13 6.57 1.39
N LEU A 175 2.40 6.10 0.18
CA LEU A 175 3.69 6.21 -0.48
C LEU A 175 3.47 6.54 -1.95
N ASP A 176 4.06 7.66 -2.40
CA ASP A 176 4.15 8.03 -3.81
C ASP A 176 5.46 7.54 -4.40
N THR A 177 5.39 6.92 -5.57
CA THR A 177 6.52 6.33 -6.28
C THR A 177 6.14 6.11 -7.74
N SER A 178 6.80 5.20 -8.45
CA SER A 178 6.55 4.93 -9.87
C SER A 178 6.52 3.43 -10.17
N ILE A 179 5.92 3.08 -11.32
CA ILE A 179 5.99 1.72 -11.87
C ILE A 179 7.39 1.44 -12.40
N LEU A 180 7.90 0.26 -12.12
CA LEU A 180 9.12 -0.26 -12.70
C LEU A 180 8.82 -1.18 -13.87
N ASP A 181 9.78 -1.18 -14.79
CA ASP A 181 9.89 -2.20 -15.82
C ASP A 181 9.98 -3.60 -15.15
N PRO A 182 9.18 -4.59 -15.58
CA PRO A 182 9.24 -5.95 -15.04
C PRO A 182 10.65 -6.57 -15.05
N ASP A 183 11.48 -6.27 -16.05
CA ASP A 183 12.86 -6.78 -16.14
C ASP A 183 13.76 -6.23 -15.02
N ARG A 184 13.35 -5.13 -14.38
CA ARG A 184 14.05 -4.48 -13.27
C ARG A 184 13.46 -4.84 -11.91
N CYS A 185 12.52 -5.80 -11.88
CA CYS A 185 11.81 -6.20 -10.69
C CYS A 185 11.96 -7.70 -10.44
N PRO A 186 13.14 -8.17 -10.01
CA PRO A 186 13.33 -9.57 -9.67
C PRO A 186 12.41 -9.96 -8.50
N GLY A 187 11.75 -11.11 -8.62
CA GLY A 187 10.97 -11.71 -7.54
C GLY A 187 11.81 -12.10 -6.32
N LEU A 188 11.17 -12.70 -5.33
CA LEU A 188 11.76 -13.02 -4.02
C LEU A 188 13.01 -13.89 -4.13
N SER A 189 13.05 -14.81 -5.09
CA SER A 189 14.19 -15.72 -5.34
C SER A 189 14.89 -15.42 -6.67
N GLY A 190 14.67 -14.24 -7.24
CA GLY A 190 15.21 -13.85 -8.54
C GLY A 190 14.43 -14.42 -9.74
N GLU A 191 13.27 -15.04 -9.49
CA GLU A 191 12.33 -15.41 -10.55
C GLU A 191 11.82 -14.18 -11.31
N PRO A 192 11.52 -14.32 -12.62
CA PRO A 192 10.78 -13.30 -13.36
C PRO A 192 9.41 -13.04 -12.71
N MET A 193 8.92 -11.82 -12.84
CA MET A 193 7.52 -11.53 -12.53
C MET A 193 6.59 -12.37 -13.40
N ALA A 194 5.44 -12.74 -12.86
CA ALA A 194 4.38 -13.34 -13.66
C ALA A 194 3.68 -12.26 -14.51
N ASP A 195 3.11 -12.66 -15.65
CA ASP A 195 2.56 -11.74 -16.66
C ASP A 195 1.47 -10.78 -16.12
N ASN A 196 0.71 -11.15 -15.08
CA ASN A 196 -0.32 -10.28 -14.49
C ASN A 196 0.11 -9.66 -13.15
N GLU A 197 1.39 -9.30 -13.03
CA GLU A 197 1.94 -8.59 -11.87
C GLU A 197 2.41 -7.19 -12.25
N LEU A 198 2.22 -6.24 -11.33
CA LEU A 198 2.76 -4.89 -11.42
C LEU A 198 3.88 -4.70 -10.40
N CYS A 199 4.89 -3.94 -10.78
CA CYS A 199 6.02 -3.63 -9.90
C CYS A 199 6.06 -2.15 -9.55
N MET A 200 5.96 -1.86 -8.27
CA MET A 200 6.08 -0.53 -7.71
C MET A 200 7.50 -0.32 -7.17
N SER A 201 8.16 0.75 -7.63
CA SER A 201 9.53 1.05 -7.20
C SER A 201 9.59 1.31 -5.69
N SER A 202 10.62 0.76 -5.05
CA SER A 202 10.93 1.07 -3.66
C SER A 202 11.83 2.31 -3.60
N LEU A 203 11.66 3.13 -2.57
CA LEU A 203 12.47 4.34 -2.37
C LEU A 203 13.50 4.13 -1.25
N PRO A 204 14.60 4.89 -1.22
CA PRO A 204 15.50 4.89 -0.07
C PRO A 204 14.78 5.34 1.22
N GLY A 205 15.08 4.70 2.34
CA GLY A 205 14.51 5.04 3.66
C GLY A 205 15.23 6.14 4.44
N GLU A 206 16.16 6.89 3.82
CA GLU A 206 16.97 7.94 4.47
C GLU A 206 17.66 7.52 5.79
N GLY A 207 18.28 6.34 5.80
CA GLY A 207 18.91 5.77 7.00
C GLY A 207 17.98 4.85 7.82
N LYS A 208 16.73 4.72 7.39
CA LYS A 208 15.81 3.62 7.73
C LYS A 208 15.72 2.62 6.57
N TRP A 209 14.82 1.64 6.71
CA TRP A 209 14.53 0.63 5.71
C TRP A 209 13.92 1.22 4.44
N PRO A 210 14.12 0.56 3.27
CA PRO A 210 13.53 1.00 2.01
C PRO A 210 12.03 1.19 2.11
N GLN A 211 11.52 2.22 1.45
CA GLN A 211 10.11 2.52 1.42
C GLN A 211 9.39 1.61 0.43
N THR A 212 8.48 0.77 0.92
CA THR A 212 7.78 -0.24 0.14
C THR A 212 6.61 -0.84 0.94
N THR A 213 5.73 -1.59 0.27
CA THR A 213 4.65 -2.34 0.92
C THR A 213 5.19 -3.49 1.78
N ARG A 214 4.47 -3.84 2.85
CA ARG A 214 4.86 -4.87 3.82
C ARG A 214 3.66 -5.67 4.32
N THR A 215 3.91 -6.61 5.22
CA THR A 215 2.89 -7.39 5.93
C THR A 215 1.77 -6.50 6.46
N GLY A 216 0.52 -6.78 6.10
CA GLY A 216 -0.67 -5.99 6.45
C GLY A 216 -1.05 -4.92 5.41
N ASP A 217 -0.17 -4.59 4.47
CA ASP A 217 -0.56 -3.81 3.28
C ASP A 217 -1.21 -4.69 2.21
N SER A 218 -1.07 -6.02 2.32
CA SER A 218 -1.66 -7.03 1.44
C SER A 218 -3.12 -6.72 1.09
N GLY A 219 -3.46 -6.76 -0.19
CA GLY A 219 -4.78 -6.41 -0.72
C GLY A 219 -5.07 -4.91 -0.81
N GLY A 220 -4.24 -4.05 -0.22
CA GLY A 220 -4.30 -2.60 -0.37
C GLY A 220 -4.03 -2.15 -1.81
N PRO A 221 -4.50 -0.94 -2.21
CA PRO A 221 -4.46 -0.49 -3.58
C PRO A 221 -3.10 0.06 -4.01
N LEU A 222 -2.79 -0.13 -5.30
CA LEU A 222 -1.91 0.74 -6.08
C LEU A 222 -2.77 1.66 -6.95
N LEU A 223 -2.55 2.98 -6.86
CA LEU A 223 -3.47 3.99 -7.38
C LEU A 223 -2.80 4.96 -8.34
N THR A 224 -3.61 5.49 -9.24
CA THR A 224 -3.34 6.77 -9.94
C THR A 224 -4.48 7.74 -9.65
N GLN A 225 -4.22 9.04 -9.83
CA GLN A 225 -5.25 10.07 -9.74
C GLN A 225 -5.22 10.96 -10.99
N VAL A 226 -6.35 11.04 -11.70
CA VAL A 226 -6.54 11.92 -12.86
C VAL A 226 -7.79 12.75 -12.63
N ASP A 227 -7.67 14.07 -12.74
CA ASP A 227 -8.78 15.02 -12.54
C ASP A 227 -9.57 14.83 -11.22
N GLY A 228 -8.89 14.35 -10.18
CA GLY A 228 -9.47 14.10 -8.85
C GLY A 228 -10.11 12.72 -8.68
N GLU A 229 -10.24 11.93 -9.75
CA GLU A 229 -10.74 10.55 -9.71
C GLU A 229 -9.60 9.57 -9.44
N TRP A 230 -9.83 8.66 -8.48
CA TRP A 230 -8.87 7.62 -8.12
C TRP A 230 -9.17 6.32 -8.89
N THR A 231 -8.14 5.75 -9.51
CA THR A 231 -8.21 4.48 -10.24
C THR A 231 -7.31 3.44 -9.57
N VAL A 232 -7.83 2.24 -9.31
CA VAL A 232 -7.07 1.14 -8.69
C VAL A 232 -6.47 0.22 -9.74
N HIS A 233 -5.16 0.18 -9.82
CA HIS A 233 -4.41 -0.60 -10.82
C HIS A 233 -3.87 -1.91 -10.27
N GLY A 234 -3.64 -1.99 -8.96
CA GLY A 234 -3.03 -3.16 -8.33
C GLY A 234 -3.61 -3.51 -6.97
N THR A 235 -3.58 -4.80 -6.62
CA THR A 235 -3.78 -5.31 -5.25
C THR A 235 -2.44 -5.72 -4.67
N CYS A 236 -2.03 -5.16 -3.52
CA CYS A 236 -0.74 -5.47 -2.92
C CYS A 236 -0.64 -6.98 -2.65
N SER A 237 0.28 -7.67 -3.32
CA SER A 237 0.45 -9.11 -3.18
C SER A 237 1.59 -9.40 -2.20
N ARG A 238 2.76 -8.83 -2.46
CA ARG A 238 3.97 -9.07 -1.66
C ARG A 238 4.93 -7.89 -1.73
N GLY A 239 5.71 -7.75 -0.67
CA GLY A 239 6.85 -6.82 -0.56
C GLY A 239 7.78 -7.34 0.52
N VAL A 240 9.08 -7.37 0.24
CA VAL A 240 10.09 -7.88 1.20
C VAL A 240 11.11 -6.81 1.53
N PRO A 241 11.84 -6.94 2.67
CA PRO A 241 12.95 -6.02 2.96
C PRO A 241 13.91 -6.01 1.77
N ASP A 242 14.23 -4.81 1.29
CA ASP A 242 15.14 -4.56 0.17
C ASP A 242 14.60 -4.87 -1.24
N GLN A 243 13.28 -5.02 -1.40
CA GLN A 243 12.66 -5.20 -2.73
C GLN A 243 11.48 -4.25 -3.00
N HIS A 244 11.17 -4.16 -4.28
CA HIS A 244 10.02 -3.45 -4.84
C HIS A 244 8.70 -4.07 -4.39
N GLY A 245 7.62 -3.29 -4.44
CA GLY A 245 6.28 -3.80 -4.13
C GLY A 245 5.70 -4.51 -5.34
N ILE A 246 5.19 -5.73 -5.16
CA ILE A 246 4.56 -6.52 -6.22
C ILE A 246 3.04 -6.56 -5.97
N PHE A 247 2.28 -6.29 -7.03
CA PHE A 247 0.84 -6.20 -7.00
C PHE A 247 0.22 -7.12 -8.04
N GLY A 248 -0.94 -7.70 -7.75
CA GLY A 248 -1.76 -8.35 -8.76
C GLY A 248 -2.40 -7.29 -9.67
N SER A 249 -2.29 -7.47 -10.99
CA SER A 249 -2.82 -6.52 -11.98
C SER A 249 -4.34 -6.53 -12.01
N VAL A 250 -4.94 -5.37 -11.73
CA VAL A 250 -6.39 -5.16 -11.79
C VAL A 250 -6.86 -5.01 -13.24
N HIS A 251 -6.03 -4.45 -14.11
CA HIS A 251 -6.33 -4.35 -15.54
C HIS A 251 -6.53 -5.74 -16.16
N ASP A 252 -5.62 -6.68 -15.89
CA ASP A 252 -5.69 -8.03 -16.48
C ASP A 252 -6.82 -8.86 -15.89
N SER A 253 -7.20 -8.56 -14.64
CA SER A 253 -8.35 -9.16 -13.96
C SER A 253 -9.68 -8.45 -14.25
N ARG A 254 -9.67 -7.36 -15.03
CA ARG A 254 -10.79 -6.42 -15.15
C ARG A 254 -12.07 -7.07 -15.67
N GLU A 255 -11.98 -7.87 -16.72
CA GLU A 255 -13.15 -8.54 -17.30
C GLU A 255 -13.82 -9.47 -16.28
N TRP A 256 -13.02 -10.21 -15.54
CA TRP A 256 -13.49 -11.08 -14.46
C TRP A 256 -14.14 -10.25 -13.34
N ILE A 257 -13.50 -9.17 -12.88
CA ILE A 257 -14.07 -8.26 -11.87
C ILE A 257 -15.44 -7.74 -12.31
N LEU A 258 -15.54 -7.24 -13.54
CA LEU A 258 -16.79 -6.72 -14.09
C LEU A 258 -17.90 -7.78 -14.16
N SER A 259 -17.54 -9.03 -14.49
CA SER A 259 -18.49 -10.15 -14.54
C SER A 259 -19.08 -10.49 -13.16
N MET A 260 -18.34 -10.20 -12.08
CA MET A 260 -18.78 -10.46 -10.71
C MET A 260 -19.61 -9.31 -10.14
N ILE A 261 -19.20 -8.05 -10.38
CA ILE A 261 -19.90 -6.88 -9.80
C ILE A 261 -21.21 -6.53 -10.51
N GLY A 262 -21.35 -6.90 -11.79
CA GLY A 262 -22.53 -6.62 -12.62
C GLY A 262 -23.62 -7.70 -12.57
N GLY A 263 -23.39 -8.78 -11.82
CA GLY A 263 -24.32 -9.90 -11.64
C GLY A 263 -25.26 -9.79 -10.45
#